data_AF-A0A0S9N3J6-F1
#
_entry.id   AF-A0A0S9N3J6-F1
#
_cell.length_a   1.000
_cell.length_b   1.000
_cell.length_c   1.000
_cell.angle_alpha   90.00
_cell.angle_beta   90.00
_cell.angle_gamma   90.00
#
_symmetry.space_group_name_H-M   'P 1'
#
loop_
_entity.id
_entity.type
_entity.pdbx_description
1 polymer ?
#
loop_
_entity_poly.entity_id
_entity_poly.type
_entity_poly.pdbx_seq_one_letter_code
_entity_poly.pdbx_strand_id
1 'polypeptide(L)'
;MLSLDNLQRLFVARTPQMADIGLEVTSADKGRAAMRLPDRPDWLGDPGRALLHPGPLIVLADSCCGLAVGTALSERQPIATLDLRMDYLRRAGPGEDLHCETHCYRMTPNVAFVRGAVWQADPGQPVASVQAAFMLATPARRQAAPASQATAADAVAWTPPAADAPVLQGVVIPYADYLGIRLAQDGSTPVYRLPTSPS
;
A
#
# COMPACT_ATOMS: atom_id res chain seq x y z
N MET A 1 9.89 -24.16 12.55
CA MET A 1 9.48 -23.56 11.26
C MET A 1 8.05 -23.08 11.43
N LEU A 2 7.75 -21.79 11.24
CA LEU A 2 6.36 -21.30 11.30
C LEU A 2 5.62 -21.83 10.06
N SER A 3 4.47 -22.50 10.23
CA SER A 3 3.64 -22.92 9.10
C SER A 3 3.03 -21.70 8.40
N LEU A 4 2.72 -21.83 7.11
CA LEU A 4 2.07 -20.76 6.33
C LEU A 4 0.76 -20.30 6.98
N ASP A 5 -0.07 -21.24 7.46
CA ASP A 5 -1.30 -20.95 8.20
C ASP A 5 -1.08 -20.09 9.45
N ASN A 6 0.07 -20.23 10.12
CA ASN A 6 0.41 -19.42 11.27
C ASN A 6 0.86 -18.02 10.86
N LEU A 7 1.57 -17.86 9.75
CA LEU A 7 1.95 -16.55 9.22
C LEU A 7 0.76 -15.78 8.69
N GLN A 8 -0.15 -16.45 7.98
CA GLN A 8 -1.40 -15.85 7.51
C GLN A 8 -2.24 -15.34 8.70
N ARG A 9 -2.39 -16.14 9.75
CA ARG A 9 -3.10 -15.71 10.98
C ARG A 9 -2.40 -14.58 11.73
N LEU A 10 -1.08 -14.54 11.76
CA LEU A 10 -0.32 -13.55 12.54
C LEU A 10 -0.14 -12.22 11.81
N PHE A 11 -0.09 -12.23 10.48
CA PHE A 11 0.19 -11.05 9.66
C PHE A 11 -1.08 -10.49 9.01
N VAL A 12 -1.88 -11.34 8.36
CA VAL A 12 -3.10 -10.92 7.63
C VAL A 12 -4.26 -10.72 8.60
N ALA A 13 -4.57 -11.70 9.45
CA ALA A 13 -5.76 -11.63 10.32
C ALA A 13 -5.67 -10.59 11.45
N ARG A 14 -4.48 -10.07 11.74
CA ARG A 14 -4.26 -9.02 12.75
C ARG A 14 -4.22 -7.61 12.17
N THR A 15 -4.31 -7.48 10.85
CA THR A 15 -4.30 -6.21 10.14
C THR A 15 -5.64 -6.08 9.40
N PRO A 16 -6.64 -5.36 9.95
CA PRO A 16 -8.00 -5.31 9.40
C PRO A 16 -8.05 -5.01 7.89
N GLN A 17 -7.15 -4.14 7.42
CA GLN A 17 -7.02 -3.80 6.01
C GLN A 17 -6.53 -4.97 5.13
N MET A 18 -5.60 -5.81 5.61
CA MET A 18 -5.10 -6.96 4.85
C MET A 18 -6.17 -8.05 4.69
N ALA A 19 -7.00 -8.24 5.73
CA ALA A 19 -8.14 -9.15 5.66
C ALA A 19 -9.22 -8.64 4.70
N ASP A 20 -9.52 -7.34 4.72
CA ASP A 20 -10.54 -6.71 3.88
C ASP A 20 -10.17 -6.73 2.38
N ILE A 21 -8.91 -6.49 2.04
CA ILE A 21 -8.43 -6.58 0.65
C ILE A 21 -8.24 -8.04 0.18
N GLY A 22 -8.31 -9.02 1.09
CA GLY A 22 -8.17 -10.45 0.76
C GLY A 22 -6.73 -10.89 0.49
N LEU A 23 -5.75 -10.26 1.12
CA LEU A 23 -4.34 -10.52 0.86
C LEU A 23 -3.89 -11.88 1.42
N GLU A 24 -3.10 -12.63 0.66
CA GLU A 24 -2.66 -13.98 1.02
C GLU A 24 -1.14 -14.09 1.06
N VAL A 25 -0.62 -14.76 2.09
CA VAL A 25 0.80 -15.15 2.15
C VAL A 25 0.96 -16.45 1.38
N THR A 26 1.74 -16.44 0.30
CA THR A 26 1.98 -17.62 -0.54
C THR A 26 3.29 -18.32 -0.20
N SER A 27 4.30 -17.58 0.26
CA SER A 27 5.54 -18.16 0.79
C SER A 27 6.21 -17.22 1.80
N ALA A 28 7.03 -17.80 2.67
CA ALA A 28 7.81 -17.04 3.63
C ALA A 28 9.02 -17.86 4.10
N ASP A 29 10.21 -17.33 3.84
CA ASP A 29 11.49 -17.87 4.27
C ASP A 29 12.28 -16.77 5.00
N LYS A 30 13.42 -17.12 5.59
CA LYS A 30 14.25 -16.14 6.29
C LYS A 30 14.63 -14.97 5.36
N GLY A 31 14.09 -13.79 5.62
CA GLY A 31 14.33 -12.58 4.85
C GLY A 31 13.64 -12.54 3.49
N ARG A 32 12.74 -13.48 3.18
CA ARG A 32 12.02 -13.57 1.91
C ARG A 32 10.53 -13.78 2.16
N ALA A 33 9.72 -13.20 1.30
CA ALA A 33 8.27 -13.38 1.35
C ALA A 33 7.68 -13.34 -0.05
N ALA A 34 6.57 -14.06 -0.22
CA ALA A 34 5.70 -13.94 -1.36
C ALA A 34 4.25 -13.76 -0.91
N MET A 35 3.52 -12.91 -1.60
CA MET A 35 2.10 -12.66 -1.35
C MET A 35 1.31 -12.60 -2.65
N ARG A 36 0.00 -12.86 -2.55
CA ARG A 36 -0.99 -12.73 -3.61
C ARG A 36 -2.09 -11.76 -3.17
N LEU A 37 -2.48 -10.87 -4.07
CA LEU A 37 -3.70 -10.08 -3.96
C LEU A 37 -4.68 -10.55 -5.05
N PRO A 38 -5.82 -11.16 -4.67
CA PRO A 38 -6.81 -11.64 -5.62
C PRO A 38 -7.36 -10.51 -6.50
N ASP A 39 -7.63 -10.83 -7.77
CA ASP A 39 -8.33 -9.93 -8.69
C ASP A 39 -9.70 -9.53 -8.12
N ARG A 40 -9.98 -8.23 -8.15
CA ARG A 40 -11.28 -7.66 -7.77
C ARG A 40 -11.58 -6.45 -8.66
N PRO A 41 -12.85 -6.27 -9.08
CA PRO A 41 -13.29 -5.07 -9.79
C PRO A 41 -12.98 -3.76 -9.03
N ASP A 42 -12.97 -3.83 -7.71
CA ASP A 42 -12.65 -2.71 -6.81
C ASP A 42 -11.22 -2.16 -7.02
N TRP A 43 -10.31 -2.94 -7.61
CA TRP A 43 -8.94 -2.50 -7.86
C TRP A 43 -8.80 -1.59 -9.08
N LEU A 44 -9.85 -1.40 -9.86
CA LEU A 44 -9.82 -0.56 -11.05
C LEU A 44 -9.64 0.93 -10.69
N GLY A 45 -8.68 1.56 -11.35
CA GLY A 45 -8.42 3.00 -11.31
C GLY A 45 -8.99 3.74 -12.53
N ASP A 46 -9.01 3.06 -13.68
CA ASP A 46 -9.63 3.55 -14.91
C ASP A 46 -10.43 2.39 -15.55
N PRO A 47 -11.74 2.32 -15.28
CA PRO A 47 -12.59 1.29 -15.86
C PRO A 47 -12.66 1.35 -17.39
N GLY A 48 -12.62 2.55 -17.97
CA GLY A 48 -12.70 2.74 -19.42
C GLY A 48 -11.50 2.17 -20.17
N ARG A 49 -10.31 2.19 -19.53
CA ARG A 49 -9.07 1.63 -20.07
C ARG A 49 -8.71 0.27 -19.50
N ALA A 50 -9.56 -0.30 -18.63
CA ALA A 50 -9.31 -1.55 -17.91
C ALA A 50 -7.94 -1.55 -17.20
N LEU A 51 -7.66 -0.50 -16.41
CA LEU A 51 -6.41 -0.36 -15.67
C LEU A 51 -6.63 -0.44 -14.16
N LEU A 52 -5.77 -1.21 -13.50
CA LEU A 52 -5.72 -1.22 -12.05
C LEU A 52 -5.17 0.11 -11.51
N HIS A 53 -5.72 0.55 -10.39
CA HIS A 53 -5.20 1.67 -9.64
C HIS A 53 -3.82 1.30 -9.04
N PRO A 54 -2.86 2.23 -8.90
CA PRO A 54 -1.57 1.94 -8.26
C PRO A 54 -1.67 1.55 -6.77
N GLY A 55 -2.76 1.96 -6.11
CA GLY A 55 -2.98 1.79 -4.67
C GLY A 55 -2.89 0.34 -4.17
N PRO A 56 -3.69 -0.60 -4.71
CA PRO A 56 -3.61 -2.01 -4.34
C PRO A 56 -2.21 -2.63 -4.54
N LEU A 57 -1.48 -2.21 -5.60
CA LEU A 57 -0.12 -2.69 -5.86
C LEU A 57 0.87 -2.20 -4.79
N ILE A 58 0.73 -0.95 -4.33
CA ILE A 58 1.53 -0.38 -3.24
C ILE A 58 1.25 -1.12 -1.93
N VAL A 59 -0.03 -1.36 -1.61
CA VAL A 59 -0.42 -2.08 -0.39
C VAL A 59 0.13 -3.51 -0.40
N LEU A 60 0.05 -4.21 -1.53
CA LEU A 60 0.64 -5.53 -1.72
C LEU A 60 2.16 -5.50 -1.51
N ALA A 61 2.85 -4.57 -2.15
CA ALA A 61 4.30 -4.48 -2.09
C ALA A 61 4.79 -4.12 -0.67
N ASP A 62 4.17 -3.15 -0.01
CA ASP A 62 4.49 -2.75 1.37
C ASP A 62 4.30 -3.93 2.35
N SER A 63 3.15 -4.60 2.25
CA SER A 63 2.82 -5.78 3.05
C SER A 63 3.85 -6.89 2.87
N CYS A 64 4.20 -7.20 1.61
CA CYS A 64 5.17 -8.24 1.30
C CYS A 64 6.58 -7.85 1.77
N CYS A 65 6.96 -6.57 1.68
CA CYS A 65 8.23 -6.09 2.22
C CYS A 65 8.27 -6.21 3.75
N GLY A 66 7.22 -5.79 4.44
CA GLY A 66 7.10 -5.90 5.90
C GLY A 66 7.18 -7.35 6.36
N LEU A 67 6.57 -8.28 5.63
CA LEU A 67 6.66 -9.71 5.93
C LEU A 67 8.10 -10.22 5.76
N ALA A 68 8.81 -9.84 4.70
CA ALA A 68 10.21 -10.21 4.50
C ALA A 68 11.14 -9.65 5.59
N VAL A 69 10.88 -8.44 6.10
CA VAL A 69 11.61 -7.92 7.27
C VAL A 69 11.27 -8.73 8.52
N GLY A 70 9.99 -9.01 8.74
CA GLY A 70 9.50 -9.81 9.86
C GLY A 70 10.13 -11.20 9.92
N THR A 71 10.35 -11.84 8.77
CA THR A 71 10.99 -13.17 8.67
C THR A 71 12.51 -13.12 8.81
N ALA A 72 13.15 -11.96 8.61
CA ALA A 72 14.58 -11.77 8.79
C ALA A 72 14.99 -11.56 10.27
N LEU A 73 14.06 -11.06 11.08
CA LEU A 73 14.28 -10.73 12.49
C LEU A 73 14.43 -11.99 13.37
N SER A 74 15.46 -12.00 14.22
CA SER A 74 15.67 -13.05 15.22
C SER A 74 14.65 -13.00 16.34
N GLU A 75 14.18 -11.80 16.68
CA GLU A 75 13.19 -11.54 17.73
C GLU A 75 12.11 -10.60 17.19
N ARG A 76 10.86 -10.80 17.63
CA ARG A 76 9.76 -9.92 17.22
C ARG A 76 9.97 -8.52 17.79
N GLN A 77 9.97 -7.53 16.91
CA GLN A 77 9.96 -6.12 17.27
C GLN A 77 9.09 -5.31 16.30
N PRO A 78 8.59 -4.13 16.71
CA PRO A 78 7.87 -3.25 15.82
C PRO A 78 8.74 -2.84 14.62
N ILE A 79 8.11 -2.79 13.46
CA ILE A 79 8.69 -2.22 12.24
C ILE A 79 7.74 -1.16 11.69
N ALA A 80 8.30 -0.16 11.02
CA ALA A 80 7.52 0.85 10.32
C ALA A 80 8.17 1.16 8.98
N THR A 81 7.37 1.29 7.92
CA THR A 81 7.84 1.71 6.61
C THR A 81 8.41 3.13 6.70
N LEU A 82 9.66 3.31 6.28
CA LEU A 82 10.34 4.60 6.19
C LEU A 82 10.27 5.17 4.78
N ASP A 83 10.52 4.32 3.79
CA ASP A 83 10.51 4.64 2.37
C ASP A 83 9.99 3.43 1.59
N LEU A 84 9.21 3.70 0.55
CA LEU A 84 8.69 2.71 -0.38
C LEU A 84 8.63 3.33 -1.78
N ARG A 85 9.46 2.82 -2.67
CA ARG A 85 9.52 3.23 -4.07
C ARG A 85 9.04 2.11 -4.97
N MET A 86 8.12 2.46 -5.87
CA MET A 86 7.64 1.60 -6.96
C MET A 86 8.09 2.19 -8.28
N ASP A 87 8.77 1.40 -9.11
CA ASP A 87 9.06 1.75 -10.51
C ASP A 87 8.15 0.91 -11.41
N TYR A 88 7.16 1.55 -12.04
CA TYR A 88 6.18 0.89 -12.91
C TYR A 88 6.76 0.68 -14.31
N LEU A 89 6.83 -0.59 -14.72
CA LEU A 89 7.46 -1.03 -15.97
C LEU A 89 6.41 -1.28 -17.06
N ARG A 90 5.21 -1.69 -16.66
CA ARG A 90 4.05 -1.85 -17.54
C ARG A 90 2.75 -1.63 -16.77
N ARG A 91 1.64 -1.68 -17.50
CA ARG A 91 0.28 -1.59 -16.95
C ARG A 91 -0.15 -2.95 -16.37
N ALA A 92 -0.89 -2.90 -15.28
CA ALA A 92 -1.68 -4.03 -14.79
C ALA A 92 -3.16 -3.86 -15.20
N GLY A 93 -3.79 -4.96 -15.58
CA GLY A 93 -5.20 -5.02 -15.97
C GLY A 93 -6.02 -5.93 -15.05
N PRO A 94 -7.35 -5.90 -15.15
CA PRO A 94 -8.24 -6.80 -14.41
C PRO A 94 -8.17 -8.24 -14.94
N GLY A 95 -8.71 -9.18 -14.18
CA GLY A 95 -8.86 -10.58 -14.59
C GLY A 95 -7.65 -11.48 -14.26
N GLU A 96 -6.61 -10.91 -13.65
CA GLU A 96 -5.45 -11.65 -13.15
C GLU A 96 -5.06 -11.15 -11.77
N ASP A 97 -4.76 -12.09 -10.87
CA ASP A 97 -4.23 -11.77 -9.54
C ASP A 97 -2.92 -11.00 -9.64
N LEU A 98 -2.64 -10.20 -8.61
CA LEU A 98 -1.33 -9.58 -8.42
C LEU A 98 -0.50 -10.45 -7.49
N HIS A 99 0.74 -10.69 -7.88
CA HIS A 99 1.73 -11.43 -7.11
C HIS A 99 2.88 -10.51 -6.74
N CYS A 100 3.47 -10.71 -5.57
CA CYS A 100 4.66 -9.99 -5.14
C CYS A 100 5.63 -10.93 -4.45
N GLU A 101 6.92 -10.80 -4.76
CA GLU A 101 8.02 -11.44 -4.06
C GLU A 101 9.05 -10.41 -3.65
N THR A 102 9.53 -10.53 -2.42
CA THR A 102 10.46 -9.57 -1.81
C THR A 102 11.58 -10.28 -1.06
N HIS A 103 12.71 -9.59 -0.94
CA HIS A 103 13.89 -10.04 -0.21
C HIS A 103 14.49 -8.89 0.60
N CYS A 104 14.52 -9.06 1.92
CA CYS A 104 15.28 -8.23 2.84
C CYS A 104 16.77 -8.58 2.71
N TYR A 105 17.48 -7.82 1.87
CA TYR A 105 18.85 -8.14 1.48
C TYR A 105 19.91 -7.51 2.40
N ARG A 106 19.51 -6.56 3.26
CA ARG A 106 20.40 -5.93 4.23
C ARG A 106 19.63 -5.48 5.45
N MET A 107 20.20 -5.76 6.62
CA MET A 107 19.73 -5.23 7.90
C MET A 107 20.88 -4.53 8.61
N THR A 108 20.53 -3.42 9.24
CA THR A 108 21.37 -2.66 10.16
C THR A 108 20.67 -2.65 11.53
N PRO A 109 21.28 -2.10 12.59
CA PRO A 109 20.62 -2.05 13.90
C PRO A 109 19.24 -1.38 13.88
N ASN A 110 19.04 -0.36 13.04
CA ASN A 110 17.83 0.47 13.05
C ASN A 110 17.02 0.43 11.75
N VAL A 111 17.59 -0.10 10.66
CA VAL A 111 16.96 -0.06 9.32
C VAL A 111 17.14 -1.38 8.59
N ALA A 112 16.07 -1.88 7.99
CA ALA A 112 16.07 -3.00 7.05
C ALA A 112 15.79 -2.50 5.61
N PHE A 113 16.53 -3.03 4.64
CA PHE A 113 16.39 -2.72 3.22
C PHE A 113 15.84 -3.92 2.47
N VAL A 114 14.82 -3.66 1.65
CA VAL A 114 14.05 -4.69 0.95
C VAL A 114 13.93 -4.31 -0.52
N ARG A 115 13.93 -5.32 -1.39
CA ARG A 115 13.62 -5.16 -2.80
C ARG A 115 12.76 -6.32 -3.30
N GLY A 116 12.05 -6.10 -4.40
CA GLY A 116 11.18 -7.12 -4.98
C GLY A 116 10.56 -6.70 -6.30
N ALA A 117 9.58 -7.47 -6.73
CA ALA A 117 8.78 -7.16 -7.90
C ALA A 117 7.31 -7.53 -7.68
N VAL A 118 6.44 -6.89 -8.46
CA VAL A 118 5.02 -7.19 -8.57
C VAL A 118 4.74 -7.62 -10.01
N TRP A 119 3.97 -8.70 -10.20
CA TRP A 119 3.61 -9.23 -11.52
C TRP A 119 2.19 -9.82 -11.52
N GLN A 120 1.72 -10.24 -12.69
CA GLN A 120 0.45 -10.96 -12.87
C GLN A 120 0.70 -12.37 -13.42
N ALA A 121 0.36 -12.68 -14.67
CA ALA A 121 0.57 -14.02 -15.24
C ALA A 121 2.02 -14.55 -15.22
N ASP A 122 3.03 -13.67 -15.41
CA ASP A 122 4.43 -14.10 -15.60
C ASP A 122 5.40 -13.28 -14.71
N PRO A 123 6.16 -13.91 -13.78
CA PRO A 123 7.17 -13.24 -12.97
C PRO A 123 8.34 -12.69 -13.79
N GLY A 124 8.59 -13.22 -14.99
CA GLY A 124 9.57 -12.68 -15.93
C GLY A 124 9.14 -11.36 -16.58
N GLN A 125 7.88 -10.96 -16.41
CA GLN A 125 7.30 -9.73 -16.96
C GLN A 125 6.66 -8.88 -15.85
N PRO A 126 7.48 -8.29 -14.97
CA PRO A 126 6.99 -7.51 -13.83
C PRO A 126 6.17 -6.30 -14.27
N VAL A 127 5.10 -6.04 -13.53
CA VAL A 127 4.34 -4.78 -13.59
C VAL A 127 5.14 -3.65 -12.98
N ALA A 128 5.76 -3.90 -11.83
CA ALA A 128 6.58 -2.93 -11.13
C ALA A 128 7.71 -3.61 -10.36
N SER A 129 8.82 -2.90 -10.18
CA SER A 129 9.81 -3.23 -9.14
C SER A 129 9.57 -2.42 -7.89
N VAL A 130 9.89 -2.99 -6.73
CA VAL A 130 9.79 -2.30 -5.43
C VAL A 130 11.15 -2.23 -4.75
N GLN A 131 11.43 -1.10 -4.13
CA GLN A 131 12.50 -0.91 -3.14
C GLN A 131 11.92 -0.25 -1.90
N ALA A 132 12.34 -0.70 -0.72
CA ALA A 132 11.82 -0.19 0.54
C ALA A 132 12.87 -0.14 1.64
N ALA A 133 12.67 0.77 2.58
CA ALA A 133 13.39 0.84 3.84
C ALA A 133 12.40 0.81 5.01
N PHE A 134 12.71 0.02 6.03
CA PHE A 134 11.89 -0.12 7.25
C PHE A 134 12.71 0.28 8.46
N MET A 135 12.15 1.15 9.31
CA MET A 135 12.66 1.38 10.66
C MET A 135 12.40 0.15 11.53
N LEU A 136 13.39 -0.22 12.32
CA LEU A 136 13.32 -1.27 13.33
C LEU A 136 13.23 -0.65 14.72
N ALA A 137 12.58 -1.36 15.65
CA ALA A 137 12.47 -0.96 17.05
C ALA A 137 11.90 0.45 17.24
N THR A 138 10.89 0.83 16.45
CA THR A 138 10.20 2.10 16.64
C THR A 138 9.71 2.17 18.09
N PRO A 139 10.14 3.15 18.91
CA PRO A 139 9.67 3.27 20.28
C PRO A 139 8.14 3.29 20.25
N ALA A 140 7.50 2.41 21.02
CA ALA A 140 6.05 2.43 21.19
C ALA A 140 5.66 3.87 21.54
N ARG A 141 4.90 4.50 20.65
CA ARG A 141 4.40 5.88 20.67
C ARG A 141 4.69 6.57 22.02
N ARG A 142 5.68 7.47 22.06
CA ARG A 142 5.70 8.54 23.07
C ARG A 142 4.31 9.16 23.00
N GLN A 143 3.57 9.17 24.11
CA GLN A 143 2.25 9.79 24.20
C GLN A 143 2.30 11.08 23.39
N ALA A 144 1.47 11.16 22.35
CA ALA A 144 1.40 12.37 21.56
C ALA A 144 1.16 13.49 22.56
N ALA A 145 2.09 14.46 22.61
CA ALA A 145 1.80 15.69 23.32
C ALA A 145 0.44 16.18 22.81
N PRO A 146 -0.44 16.73 23.68
CA PRO A 146 -1.72 17.28 23.23
C PRO A 146 -1.43 18.15 22.01
N ALA A 147 -2.16 17.89 20.92
CA ALA A 147 -1.93 18.57 19.65
C ALA A 147 -1.81 20.06 19.93
N SER A 148 -0.60 20.63 19.76
CA SER A 148 -0.47 22.07 19.78
C SER A 148 -1.36 22.54 18.66
N GLN A 149 -2.32 23.42 18.98
CA GLN A 149 -3.08 24.12 17.95
C GLN A 149 -2.04 24.76 17.02
N ALA A 150 -1.85 24.16 15.85
CA ALA A 150 -1.07 24.77 14.81
C ALA A 150 -1.82 26.04 14.45
N THR A 151 -1.31 27.18 14.91
CA THR A 151 -1.75 28.47 14.40
C THR A 151 -1.51 28.42 12.89
N ALA A 152 -2.57 28.65 12.12
CA ALA A 152 -2.59 28.69 10.66
C ALA A 152 -1.77 29.86 10.10
N ALA A 153 -0.52 29.99 10.53
CA ALA A 153 0.42 30.98 10.07
C ALA A 153 1.44 30.25 9.19
N ASP A 154 1.42 30.63 7.91
CA ASP A 154 2.26 30.17 6.80
C ASP A 154 1.92 28.82 6.17
N ALA A 155 0.64 28.43 6.22
CA ALA A 155 0.10 27.57 5.17
C ALA A 155 0.10 28.38 3.86
N VAL A 156 1.08 28.14 2.99
CA VAL A 156 0.96 28.56 1.59
C VAL A 156 -0.36 27.96 1.09
N ALA A 157 -1.31 28.84 0.77
CA ALA A 157 -2.58 28.43 0.19
C ALA A 157 -2.26 27.67 -1.09
N TRP A 158 -2.34 26.34 -1.02
CA TRP A 158 -2.11 25.49 -2.18
C TRP A 158 -3.16 25.87 -3.22
N THR A 159 -2.70 26.44 -4.32
CA THR A 159 -3.51 26.70 -5.50
C THR A 159 -3.35 25.51 -6.45
N PRO A 160 -4.46 24.90 -6.90
CA PRO A 160 -4.36 23.90 -7.96
C PRO A 160 -3.70 24.55 -9.20
N PRO A 161 -2.83 23.83 -9.92
CA PRO A 161 -2.31 24.29 -11.21
C PRO A 161 -3.47 24.67 -12.13
N ALA A 162 -3.26 25.64 -13.04
CA ALA A 162 -4.22 25.97 -14.08
C ALA A 162 -4.62 24.67 -14.80
N ALA A 163 -5.88 24.29 -14.65
CA ALA A 163 -6.34 22.92 -14.83
C ALA A 163 -5.99 22.35 -16.21
N ASP A 164 -5.22 21.26 -16.25
CA ASP A 164 -5.54 20.20 -17.20
C ASP A 164 -6.96 19.72 -16.87
N ALA A 165 -7.80 19.55 -17.89
CA ALA A 165 -9.23 19.25 -17.74
C ALA A 165 -9.46 18.17 -16.66
N PRO A 166 -10.57 18.27 -15.86
CA PRO A 166 -10.92 17.24 -14.91
C PRO A 166 -10.92 15.89 -15.63
N VAL A 167 -10.00 15.01 -15.25
CA VAL A 167 -9.68 13.80 -16.03
C VAL A 167 -10.91 12.91 -16.18
N LEU A 168 -11.90 13.01 -15.29
CA LEU A 168 -13.13 12.21 -15.34
C LEU A 168 -14.30 12.93 -14.66
N GLN A 169 -15.08 13.72 -15.40
CA GLN A 169 -16.39 14.17 -14.92
C GLN A 169 -17.39 13.00 -15.00
N GLY A 170 -17.90 12.55 -13.84
CA GLY A 170 -18.99 11.56 -13.76
C GLY A 170 -18.58 10.08 -13.84
N VAL A 171 -17.28 9.76 -13.85
CA VAL A 171 -16.84 8.36 -13.78
C VAL A 171 -16.50 8.01 -12.34
N VAL A 172 -17.22 7.02 -11.81
CA VAL A 172 -16.90 6.37 -10.54
C VAL A 172 -15.58 5.61 -10.71
N ILE A 173 -14.57 5.93 -9.91
CA ILE A 173 -13.32 5.16 -9.84
C ILE A 173 -13.52 4.08 -8.77
N PRO A 174 -13.63 2.78 -9.13
CA PRO A 174 -13.97 1.72 -8.19
C PRO A 174 -13.06 1.69 -6.96
N TYR A 175 -11.75 1.89 -7.15
CA TYR A 175 -10.82 1.92 -6.02
C TYR A 175 -11.04 3.10 -5.07
N ALA A 176 -11.38 4.28 -5.59
CA ALA A 176 -11.66 5.44 -4.74
C ALA A 176 -12.94 5.20 -3.92
N ASP A 177 -13.97 4.64 -4.55
CA ASP A 177 -15.23 4.28 -3.90
C ASP A 177 -15.03 3.19 -2.84
N TYR A 178 -14.21 2.19 -3.11
CA TYR A 178 -13.79 1.16 -2.14
C TYR A 178 -13.13 1.78 -0.91
N LEU A 179 -12.27 2.79 -1.10
CA LEU A 179 -11.67 3.56 0.00
C LEU A 179 -12.66 4.55 0.67
N GLY A 180 -13.89 4.66 0.15
CA GLY A 180 -14.89 5.62 0.60
C GLY A 180 -14.59 7.06 0.20
N ILE A 181 -13.65 7.31 -0.71
CA ILE A 181 -13.28 8.62 -1.24
C ILE A 181 -14.31 9.02 -2.30
N ARG A 182 -15.08 10.08 -2.03
CA ARG A 182 -16.17 10.52 -2.91
C ARG A 182 -15.95 11.94 -3.42
N LEU A 183 -16.46 12.21 -4.62
CA LEU A 183 -16.51 13.56 -5.20
C LEU A 183 -17.59 14.40 -4.50
N ALA A 184 -17.23 15.60 -4.03
CA ALA A 184 -18.20 16.55 -3.49
C ALA A 184 -19.12 17.06 -4.62
N GLN A 185 -20.44 17.06 -4.38
CA GLN A 185 -21.44 17.41 -5.40
C GLN A 185 -21.63 18.92 -5.63
N ASP A 186 -21.00 19.80 -4.85
CA ASP A 186 -21.14 21.25 -5.00
C ASP A 186 -20.17 21.82 -6.03
N GLY A 187 -20.77 22.35 -7.11
CA GLY A 187 -20.16 22.61 -8.40
C GLY A 187 -19.13 23.76 -8.45
N SER A 188 -18.02 23.44 -9.11
CA SER A 188 -17.19 24.24 -10.03
C SER A 188 -15.76 23.70 -10.03
N THR A 189 -15.36 23.02 -8.95
CA THR A 189 -14.04 22.39 -8.80
C THR A 189 -14.19 21.01 -8.15
N PRO A 190 -13.63 19.93 -8.72
CA PRO A 190 -13.69 18.60 -8.10
C PRO A 190 -12.89 18.61 -6.79
N VAL A 191 -13.59 18.49 -5.66
CA VAL A 191 -12.98 18.33 -4.32
C VAL A 191 -13.31 16.92 -3.82
N TYR A 192 -12.29 16.15 -3.47
CA TYR A 192 -12.44 14.83 -2.85
C TYR A 192 -12.50 14.98 -1.33
N ARG A 193 -13.47 14.34 -0.66
CA ARG A 193 -13.56 14.31 0.80
C ARG A 193 -13.39 12.89 1.33
N LEU A 194 -12.58 12.75 2.38
CA LEU A 194 -12.53 11.54 3.20
C LEU A 194 -13.77 11.49 4.11
N PRO A 195 -14.37 10.30 4.33
CA PRO A 195 -15.46 10.16 5.27
C PRO A 195 -14.94 10.42 6.70
N THR A 196 -15.55 11.35 7.41
CA THR A 196 -15.34 11.55 8.84
C THR A 196 -16.68 11.41 9.55
N SER A 197 -16.73 10.59 10.60
CA SER A 197 -17.83 10.62 11.55
C SER A 197 -17.52 11.72 12.58
N PRO A 198 -18.37 12.74 12.75
CA PRO A 198 -18.24 13.61 13.91
C PRO A 198 -18.57 12.76 15.14
N SER A 199 -17.61 12.66 16.05
CA SER A 199 -17.81 12.14 17.42
C SER A 199 -18.70 13.06 18.23
#